data_AF-A0A969KH61-F1
#
_entry.id   AF-A0A969KH61-F1
#
_cell.length_a   1.000
_cell.length_b   1.000
_cell.length_c   1.000
_cell.angle_alpha   90.00
_cell.angle_beta   90.00
_cell.angle_gamma   90.00
#
_symmetry.space_group_name_H-M   'P 1'
#
loop_
_entity.id
_entity.type
_entity.pdbx_description
1 polymer ?
#
loop_
_entity_poly.entity_id
_entity_poly.type
_entity_poly.pdbx_seq_one_letter_code
_entity_poly.pdbx_strand_id
1 'polypeptide(L)'
;MKLAITNVYTPGNLTEKLTGFALDSPKLGVIEGQLIHFGGWVIGLENPVELLECVFNEKVVCHFSVDRHRPDVAKIFSDNKQAISCGFSRSLIVDGLSDILNYICELY
;
A
#
# COMPACT_ATOMS: atom_id res chain seq x y z
N MET A 1 4.19 8.88 -20.36
CA MET A 1 4.84 9.24 -19.08
C MET A 1 5.57 8.00 -18.55
N LYS A 2 6.75 8.17 -17.95
CA LYS A 2 7.48 7.09 -17.26
C LYS A 2 7.57 7.49 -15.79
N LEU A 3 7.14 6.61 -14.88
CA LEU A 3 7.25 6.83 -13.45
C LEU A 3 8.25 5.84 -12.86
N ALA A 4 9.22 6.37 -12.11
CA ALA A 4 10.23 5.56 -11.45
C ALA A 4 9.86 5.42 -9.97
N ILE A 5 9.72 4.18 -9.51
CA ILE A 5 9.61 3.90 -8.07
C ILE A 5 11.04 3.75 -7.56
N THR A 6 11.50 4.81 -6.90
CA THR A 6 12.89 4.90 -6.42
C THR A 6 13.06 4.23 -5.07
N ASN A 7 12.05 4.29 -4.19
CA ASN A 7 12.03 3.67 -2.88
C ASN A 7 10.63 3.18 -2.49
N VAL A 8 10.57 2.14 -1.66
CA VAL A 8 9.37 1.71 -0.95
C VAL A 8 9.70 1.75 0.54
N TYR A 9 9.04 2.63 1.28
CA TYR A 9 9.22 2.74 2.72
C TYR A 9 8.17 1.91 3.45
N THR A 10 8.64 1.30 4.53
CA THR A 10 7.79 0.63 5.49
C THR A 10 8.02 1.33 6.83
N PRO A 11 7.01 1.94 7.47
CA PRO A 11 7.25 2.81 8.61
C PRO A 11 8.07 2.12 9.71
N GLY A 12 9.16 2.77 10.12
CA GLY A 12 10.21 2.19 10.97
C GLY A 12 9.85 1.97 12.43
N ASN A 13 8.55 1.98 12.80
CA ASN A 13 8.11 1.73 14.16
C ASN A 13 6.73 1.04 14.25
N LEU A 14 6.36 0.23 13.25
CA LEU A 14 5.10 -0.53 13.25
C LEU A 14 5.14 -1.83 14.06
N THR A 15 6.32 -2.21 14.56
CA THR A 15 6.56 -3.48 15.25
C THR A 15 5.73 -3.66 16.53
N GLU A 16 5.24 -2.57 17.13
CA GLU A 16 4.38 -2.62 18.32
C GLU A 16 2.90 -2.85 18.00
N LYS A 17 2.46 -2.67 16.74
CA LYS A 17 1.03 -2.73 16.36
C LYS A 17 0.73 -3.72 15.25
N LEU A 18 1.75 -4.21 14.54
CA LEU A 18 1.60 -5.17 13.45
C LEU A 18 2.34 -6.46 13.77
N THR A 19 1.72 -7.60 13.45
CA THR A 19 2.40 -8.89 13.40
C THR A 19 3.32 -8.98 12.19
N GLY A 20 2.92 -8.38 11.07
CA GLY A 20 3.71 -8.37 9.84
C GLY A 20 2.97 -7.75 8.67
N PHE A 21 3.69 -7.48 7.59
CA PHE A 21 3.13 -6.98 6.35
C PHE A 21 4.12 -7.23 5.19
N ALA A 22 3.63 -7.14 3.96
CA ALA A 22 4.48 -7.02 2.79
C ALA A 22 3.78 -6.23 1.67
N LEU A 23 4.59 -5.55 0.86
CA LEU A 23 4.16 -4.96 -0.39
C LEU A 23 4.56 -5.87 -1.56
N ASP A 24 3.57 -6.53 -2.14
CA ASP A 24 3.77 -7.42 -3.29
C ASP A 24 3.96 -6.60 -4.58
N SER A 25 3.24 -5.49 -4.70
CA SER A 25 3.36 -4.53 -5.79
C SER A 25 3.09 -3.11 -5.31
N PRO A 26 3.65 -2.08 -5.95
CA PRO A 26 4.54 -2.17 -7.11
C PRO A 26 5.98 -2.60 -6.75
N LYS A 27 6.72 -3.12 -7.73
CA LYS A 27 8.16 -3.42 -7.59
C LYS A 27 9.00 -2.22 -7.99
N LEU A 28 10.23 -2.14 -7.49
CA LEU A 28 11.21 -1.15 -7.93
C LEU A 28 11.42 -1.27 -9.45
N GLY A 29 11.49 -0.12 -10.11
CA GLY A 29 11.69 -0.07 -11.56
C GLY A 29 10.90 1.03 -12.25
N VAL A 30 10.94 0.98 -13.58
CA VAL A 30 10.18 1.88 -14.44
C VAL A 30 8.83 1.25 -14.74
N ILE A 31 7.77 1.99 -14.44
CA ILE A 31 6.41 1.62 -14.85
C ILE A 31 6.09 2.34 -16.16
N GLU A 32 5.65 1.56 -17.16
CA GLU A 32 5.13 2.09 -18.42
C GLU A 32 3.61 2.25 -18.34
N GLY A 33 3.12 3.44 -18.68
CA GLY A 33 1.70 3.78 -18.61
C GLY A 33 1.35 4.67 -17.41
N GLN A 34 0.05 4.86 -17.21
CA GLN A 34 -0.48 5.73 -16.15
C GLN A 34 -1.06 4.94 -14.99
N LEU A 35 -1.00 3.61 -14.97
CA LEU A 35 -1.64 2.80 -13.93
C LEU A 35 -0.59 2.17 -13.03
N ILE A 36 -0.63 2.49 -11.73
CA ILE A 36 0.20 1.82 -10.72
C ILE A 36 -0.69 0.85 -9.96
N HIS A 37 -0.30 -0.42 -9.94
CA HIS A 37 -0.97 -1.44 -9.15
C HIS A 37 -0.28 -1.61 -7.79
N PHE A 38 -1.03 -1.37 -6.73
CA PHE A 38 -0.63 -1.61 -5.36
C PHE A 38 -1.30 -2.87 -4.85
N GLY A 39 -0.52 -3.74 -4.21
CA GLY A 39 -0.99 -5.02 -3.70
C GLY A 39 -0.07 -5.54 -2.63
N GLY A 40 -0.62 -6.23 -1.65
CA GLY A 40 0.14 -6.73 -0.52
C GLY A 40 -0.74 -7.32 0.55
N TRP A 41 -0.18 -7.42 1.76
CA TRP A 41 -0.88 -7.88 2.94
C TRP A 41 -0.36 -7.19 4.21
N VAL A 42 -1.22 -7.12 5.22
CA VAL A 42 -0.91 -6.52 6.52
C VAL A 42 -1.71 -7.20 7.63
N ILE A 43 -1.05 -7.58 8.72
CA ILE A 43 -1.66 -8.25 9.87
C ILE A 43 -1.42 -7.37 11.10
N GLY A 44 -2.50 -6.98 11.76
CA GLY A 44 -2.44 -6.26 13.03
C GLY A 44 -2.10 -7.21 14.19
N LEU A 45 -1.43 -6.66 15.21
CA LEU A 45 -0.99 -7.41 16.37
C LEU A 45 -2.17 -7.85 17.25
N GLU A 46 -3.02 -6.89 17.61
CA GLU A 46 -4.18 -7.14 18.48
C GLU A 46 -5.49 -7.12 17.69
N ASN A 47 -5.64 -6.15 16.79
CA ASN A 47 -6.86 -5.88 16.05
C ASN A 47 -6.62 -5.93 14.54
N PRO A 48 -7.64 -6.30 13.73
CA PRO A 48 -7.55 -6.22 12.28
C PRO A 48 -7.16 -4.81 11.83
N VAL A 49 -6.30 -4.75 10.82
CA VAL A 49 -6.13 -3.51 10.06
C VAL A 49 -7.30 -3.43 9.10
N GLU A 50 -8.07 -2.34 9.14
CA GLU A 50 -9.25 -2.16 8.30
C GLU A 50 -8.97 -1.26 7.09
N LEU A 51 -7.97 -0.38 7.23
CA LEU A 51 -7.67 0.68 6.28
C LEU A 51 -6.17 0.89 6.14
N LEU A 52 -5.73 1.12 4.89
CA LEU A 52 -4.41 1.69 4.61
C LEU A 52 -4.55 3.01 3.88
N GLU A 53 -3.61 3.93 4.13
CA GLU A 53 -3.50 5.20 3.44
C GLU A 53 -2.29 5.16 2.51
N CYS A 54 -2.48 5.56 1.24
CA CYS A 54 -1.35 5.95 0.40
C CYS A 54 -1.16 7.45 0.56
N VAL A 55 0.08 7.82 0.88
CA VAL A 55 0.49 9.20 1.09
C VAL A 55 1.47 9.60 0.00
N PHE A 56 1.25 10.74 -0.63
CA PHE A 56 2.16 11.36 -1.59
C PHE A 56 2.39 12.81 -1.19
N ASN A 57 3.67 13.21 -1.03
CA ASN A 57 4.06 14.52 -0.51
C ASN A 57 3.26 14.92 0.74
N GLU A 58 3.25 14.03 1.75
CA GLU A 58 2.58 14.21 3.04
C GLU A 58 1.04 14.30 3.00
N LYS A 59 0.43 14.18 1.82
CA LYS A 59 -1.02 14.18 1.65
C LYS A 59 -1.55 12.76 1.41
N VAL A 60 -2.60 12.38 2.12
CA VAL A 60 -3.35 11.14 1.82
C VAL A 60 -4.00 11.29 0.44
N VAL A 61 -3.63 10.42 -0.49
CA VAL A 61 -4.14 10.43 -1.87
C VAL A 61 -5.20 9.38 -2.11
N CYS A 62 -5.18 8.28 -1.35
CA CYS A 62 -6.26 7.30 -1.38
C CYS A 62 -6.19 6.34 -0.19
N HIS A 63 -7.30 5.62 0.01
CA HIS A 63 -7.42 4.55 0.98
C HIS A 63 -7.50 3.16 0.34
N PHE A 64 -7.11 2.13 1.07
CA PHE A 64 -7.27 0.72 0.69
C PHE A 64 -8.06 0.01 1.78
N SER A 65 -9.07 -0.77 1.38
CA SER A 65 -9.64 -1.78 2.26
C SER A 65 -8.65 -2.93 2.44
N VAL A 66 -8.68 -3.52 3.63
CA VAL A 66 -7.89 -4.71 3.96
C VAL A 66 -8.86 -5.87 4.19
N ASP A 67 -9.35 -6.42 3.09
CA ASP A 67 -10.38 -7.46 3.07
C ASP A 67 -10.11 -8.54 2.01
N ARG A 68 -8.95 -8.48 1.34
CA ARG A 68 -8.60 -9.48 0.32
C ARG A 68 -8.17 -10.79 0.96
N HIS A 69 -8.71 -11.86 0.41
CA HIS A 69 -8.41 -13.23 0.81
C HIS A 69 -6.94 -13.61 0.52
N ARG A 70 -6.22 -14.11 1.54
CA ARG A 70 -4.79 -14.49 1.49
C ARG A 70 -4.52 -15.84 2.20
N PRO A 71 -4.92 -16.96 1.59
CA PRO A 71 -4.72 -18.29 2.18
C PRO A 71 -3.24 -18.68 2.26
N ASP A 72 -2.41 -18.12 1.38
CA ASP A 72 -0.96 -18.24 1.41
C ASP A 72 -0.35 -17.63 2.67
N VAL A 73 -0.85 -16.47 3.09
CA VAL A 73 -0.41 -15.80 4.32
C VAL A 73 -0.94 -16.54 5.54
N ALA A 74 -2.22 -16.93 5.55
CA ALA A 74 -2.82 -17.70 6.64
C ALA A 74 -2.13 -19.04 6.89
N LYS A 75 -1.52 -19.66 5.87
CA LYS A 75 -0.73 -20.88 6.04
C LYS A 75 0.54 -20.66 6.85
N ILE A 76 1.16 -19.49 6.72
CA ILE A 76 2.39 -19.12 7.45
C ILE A 76 2.03 -18.60 8.85
N PHE A 77 0.96 -17.82 8.95
CA PHE A 77 0.46 -17.24 10.20
C PHE A 77 -0.79 -17.99 10.69
N SER A 78 -0.69 -19.31 10.86
CA SER A 78 -1.83 -20.19 11.16
C SER A 78 -2.57 -19.84 12.44
N ASP A 79 -1.87 -19.26 13.41
CA ASP A 79 -2.44 -18.92 14.72
C ASP A 79 -3.15 -17.56 14.72
N ASN A 80 -2.98 -16.76 13.65
CA ASN A 80 -3.63 -15.48 13.50
C ASN A 80 -4.86 -15.60 12.59
N LYS A 81 -6.06 -15.57 13.19
CA LYS A 81 -7.34 -15.65 12.47
C LYS A 81 -7.54 -14.55 11.42
N GLN A 82 -6.87 -13.41 11.57
CA GLN A 82 -6.98 -12.27 10.66
C GLN A 82 -6.16 -12.48 9.38
N ALA A 83 -5.18 -13.39 9.39
CA ALA A 83 -4.28 -13.63 8.25
C ALA A 83 -5.01 -14.10 6.98
N ILE A 84 -6.21 -14.67 7.09
CA ILE A 84 -6.99 -15.13 5.92
C ILE A 84 -7.59 -14.00 5.09
N SER A 85 -7.77 -12.81 5.68
CA SER A 85 -8.41 -11.63 5.06
C SER A 85 -7.55 -10.38 5.25
N CYS A 86 -6.23 -10.53 5.13
CA CYS A 86 -5.26 -9.50 5.42
C CYS A 86 -4.72 -8.78 4.17
N GLY A 87 -5.22 -9.13 2.99
CA GLY A 87 -4.73 -8.58 1.73
C GLY A 87 -5.31 -7.21 1.44
N PHE A 88 -4.61 -6.46 0.62
CA PHE A 88 -5.12 -5.26 -0.04
C PHE A 88 -4.72 -5.26 -1.52
N SER A 89 -5.52 -4.60 -2.37
CA SER A 89 -5.22 -4.46 -3.79
C SER A 89 -5.99 -3.29 -4.39
N ARG A 90 -5.30 -2.32 -4.99
CA ARG A 90 -5.93 -1.23 -5.74
C ARG A 90 -5.00 -0.73 -6.83
N SER A 91 -5.58 -0.29 -7.94
CA SER A 91 -4.86 0.42 -8.99
C SER A 91 -5.15 1.91 -8.93
N LEU A 92 -4.12 2.73 -9.10
CA LEU A 92 -4.21 4.19 -9.13
C LEU A 92 -3.74 4.71 -10.49
N ILE A 93 -4.50 5.65 -11.05
CA ILE A 93 -4.12 6.35 -12.28
C ILE A 93 -3.27 7.56 -11.90
N VAL A 94 -2.06 7.66 -12.45
CA VAL A 94 -1.08 8.71 -12.19
C VAL A 94 -1.53 10.06 -12.75
N ASP A 95 -2.41 10.11 -13.75
CA ASP A 95 -3.08 11.38 -14.13
C ASP A 95 -3.96 11.93 -12.99
N GLY A 96 -4.48 11.07 -12.10
CA GLY A 96 -5.12 11.52 -10.85
C GLY A 96 -4.13 11.98 -9.77
N LEU A 97 -2.83 11.71 -9.95
CA LEU A 97 -1.74 12.28 -9.14
C LEU A 97 -1.20 13.58 -9.77
N SER A 98 -1.40 13.83 -11.08
CA SER A 98 -0.99 15.10 -11.70
C SER A 98 -1.78 16.30 -11.21
N ASP A 99 -3.05 16.15 -10.81
CA ASP A 99 -3.78 17.22 -10.11
C ASP A 99 -3.13 17.58 -8.76
N ILE A 100 -2.44 16.62 -8.13
CA ILE A 100 -1.67 16.82 -6.90
C ILE A 100 -0.30 17.43 -7.20
N LEU A 101 0.34 17.06 -8.31
CA LEU A 101 1.60 17.66 -8.76
C LEU A 101 1.41 19.13 -9.20
N ASN A 102 0.30 19.45 -9.87
CA ASN A 102 -0.03 20.81 -10.31
C ASN A 102 -0.29 21.76 -9.12
N TYR A 103 -0.93 21.27 -8.05
CA TYR A 103 -1.14 22.06 -6.83
C TYR A 103 0.17 22.44 -6.11
N ILE A 104 1.25 21.68 -6.33
CA ILE A 104 2.57 21.93 -5.72
C ILE A 104 3.40 22.89 -6.57
N CYS A 105 3.24 22.86 -7.90
CA CYS A 105 3.92 23.82 -8.78
C CYS A 105 3.35 25.25 -8.69
N GLU A 106 2.14 25.46 -8.18
CA GLU A 106 1.58 26.80 -7.94
C GLU A 106 2.03 27.43 -6.60
N LEU A 107 2.78 26.70 -5.77
CA LEU A 107 3.27 27.15 -4.46
C LEU A 107 4.78 27.41 -4.42
N TYR A 108 5.46 27.42 -5.58
CA TYR A 108 6.87 27.80 -5.73
C TYR A 108 7.05 28.85 -6.83
#